data_AF-A0A1C4F828-F1
#
_entry.id   AF-A0A1C4F828-F1
#
_cell.length_a   1.000
_cell.length_b   1.000
_cell.length_c   1.000
_cell.angle_alpha   90.00
_cell.angle_beta   90.00
_cell.angle_gamma   90.00
#
_symmetry.space_group_name_H-M   'P 1'
#
loop_
_entity.id
_entity.type
_entity.pdbx_description
1 polymer ?
#
loop_
_entity_poly.entity_id
_entity_poly.type
_entity_poly.pdbx_seq_one_letter_code
_entity_poly.pdbx_strand_id
1 'polypeptide(L)'
;MGLPFAKHYLTGGKRPELKTYFLRRVTRLEPPYILVMILLFTYIVFVQHKYAFGVLLPDLLHSLTYTFNFFHPRLVLPTVNPVAWSLEIEVQFYILATLLAAAFFKSTSTVTRRTKIIQSAVLFILLKSFYQPPFRLLYDQVQYFLIGFLLADLYLVPMNLHINPRLAALLGGIMLFAIWLYAPSGSKNWFQVFIWGLALPFMIFILYYVTLFTPFWKAVFSKRILVTIGGMCYTIYLIHCSIIFIVLNSIMRYRFSKWYAFNWVALAWIVMFVTLLISIFFFLLVEKPFMEKIWYKKLLFQKRKHLK
;
A
#
# COMPACT_ATOMS: atom_id res chain seq x y z
N MET A 1 8.66 6.65 -1.94
CA MET A 1 8.98 6.04 -3.26
C MET A 1 9.51 7.06 -4.29
N GLY A 2 9.02 8.31 -4.31
CA GLY A 2 9.57 9.38 -5.18
C GLY A 2 10.87 10.02 -4.68
N LEU A 3 11.22 9.88 -3.40
CA LEU A 3 12.37 10.56 -2.77
C LEU A 3 13.72 10.38 -3.51
N PRO A 4 14.12 9.19 -4.02
CA PRO A 4 15.37 9.07 -4.78
C PRO A 4 15.37 9.86 -6.09
N PHE A 5 14.22 9.94 -6.78
CA PHE A 5 14.09 10.73 -8.00
C PHE A 5 14.00 12.23 -7.69
N ALA A 6 13.26 12.61 -6.66
CA ALA A 6 13.20 13.98 -6.19
C ALA A 6 14.59 14.48 -5.76
N LYS A 7 15.38 13.65 -5.07
CA LYS A 7 16.76 13.97 -4.68
C LYS A 7 17.69 14.16 -5.88
N HIS A 8 17.51 13.38 -6.95
CA HIS A 8 18.26 13.57 -8.19
C HIS A 8 17.99 14.95 -8.82
N TYR A 9 16.71 15.29 -9.01
CA TYR A 9 16.33 16.53 -9.66
C TYR A 9 16.49 17.79 -8.79
N LEU A 10 16.24 17.70 -7.48
CA LEU A 10 16.20 18.86 -6.58
C LEU A 10 17.51 19.14 -5.86
N THR A 11 18.31 18.12 -5.57
CA THR A 11 19.58 18.29 -4.82
C THR A 11 20.80 17.89 -5.64
N GLY A 12 20.66 17.72 -6.96
CA GLY A 12 21.75 17.27 -7.85
C GLY A 12 22.30 15.87 -7.52
N GLY A 13 21.53 15.04 -6.79
CA GLY A 13 21.98 13.70 -6.39
C GLY A 13 22.22 12.77 -7.59
N LYS A 14 22.96 11.68 -7.39
CA LYS A 14 23.20 10.67 -8.44
C LYS A 14 21.88 10.15 -9.03
N ARG A 15 21.82 10.05 -10.37
CA ARG A 15 20.65 9.51 -11.09
C ARG A 15 20.41 8.07 -10.62
N PRO A 16 19.21 7.73 -10.09
CA PRO A 16 18.92 6.36 -9.71
C PRO A 16 18.90 5.47 -10.95
N GLU A 17 19.73 4.42 -10.94
CA GLU A 17 19.71 3.40 -11.99
C GLU A 17 18.37 2.65 -11.98
N LEU A 18 17.65 2.70 -13.09
CA LEU A 18 16.34 2.06 -13.22
C LEU A 18 16.43 0.55 -12.98
N LYS A 19 17.46 -0.11 -13.51
CA LYS A 19 17.70 -1.53 -13.30
C LYS A 19 17.79 -1.86 -11.80
N THR A 20 18.59 -1.10 -11.06
CA THR A 20 18.76 -1.27 -9.61
C THR A 20 17.47 -0.93 -8.84
N TYR A 21 16.70 0.05 -9.32
CA TYR A 21 15.40 0.45 -8.74
C TYR A 21 14.34 -0.66 -8.88
N PHE A 22 14.17 -1.24 -10.07
CA PHE A 22 13.21 -2.31 -10.31
C PHE A 22 13.65 -3.62 -9.67
N LEU A 23 14.93 -4.00 -9.86
CA LEU A 23 15.46 -5.26 -9.34
C LEU A 23 15.24 -5.38 -7.83
N ARG A 24 15.54 -4.34 -7.04
CA ARG A 24 15.34 -4.36 -5.58
C ARG A 24 13.90 -4.63 -5.16
N ARG A 25 12.92 -4.22 -5.96
CA ARG A 25 11.50 -4.41 -5.65
C ARG A 25 11.03 -5.78 -6.03
N VAL A 26 11.31 -6.18 -7.27
CA VAL A 26 11.04 -7.53 -7.79
C VAL A 26 11.59 -8.56 -6.83
N THR A 27 12.88 -8.45 -6.49
CA THR A 27 13.55 -9.43 -5.65
C THR A 27 13.05 -9.46 -4.20
N ARG A 28 12.35 -8.43 -3.72
CA ARG A 28 11.79 -8.40 -2.36
C ARG A 28 10.32 -8.83 -2.33
N LEU A 29 9.53 -8.34 -3.29
CA LEU A 29 8.08 -8.47 -3.30
C LEU A 29 7.63 -9.76 -3.97
N GLU A 30 8.25 -10.15 -5.09
CA GLU A 30 7.77 -11.29 -5.89
C GLU A 30 7.91 -12.64 -5.16
N PRO A 31 9.02 -12.98 -4.49
CA PRO A 31 9.12 -14.29 -3.84
C PRO A 31 8.03 -14.58 -2.81
N PRO A 32 7.77 -13.70 -1.81
CA PRO A 32 6.64 -13.90 -0.88
C PRO A 32 5.28 -13.84 -1.59
N TYR A 33 5.10 -12.96 -2.58
CA TYR A 33 3.85 -12.88 -3.36
C TYR A 33 3.50 -14.19 -4.04
N ILE A 34 4.42 -14.70 -4.88
CA ILE A 34 4.23 -15.91 -5.67
C ILE A 34 3.96 -17.09 -4.74
N LEU A 35 4.72 -17.21 -3.64
CA LEU A 35 4.53 -18.27 -2.65
C LEU A 35 3.10 -18.23 -2.08
N VAL A 36 2.62 -17.07 -1.61
CA VAL A 36 1.27 -16.97 -1.05
C VAL A 36 0.20 -17.26 -2.11
N MET A 37 0.36 -16.75 -3.33
CA MET A 37 -0.59 -16.98 -4.41
C MET A 37 -0.72 -18.48 -4.73
N ILE A 38 0.40 -19.21 -4.80
CA ILE A 38 0.40 -20.67 -5.02
C ILE A 38 -0.22 -21.41 -3.84
N LEU A 39 0.12 -21.04 -2.60
CA LEU A 39 -0.43 -21.67 -1.40
C LEU A 39 -1.94 -21.48 -1.29
N LEU A 40 -2.43 -20.25 -1.53
CA LEU A 40 -3.87 -19.95 -1.51
C LEU A 40 -4.59 -20.65 -2.65
N PHE A 41 -4.04 -20.63 -3.86
CA PHE A 41 -4.60 -21.38 -4.99
C PHE A 41 -4.76 -22.87 -4.65
N THR A 42 -3.69 -23.49 -4.15
CA THR A 42 -3.67 -24.92 -3.77
C THR A 42 -4.72 -25.20 -2.69
N TYR A 43 -4.77 -24.36 -1.66
CA TYR A 43 -5.75 -24.49 -0.58
C TYR A 43 -7.21 -24.37 -1.09
N ILE A 44 -7.50 -23.40 -1.95
CA ILE A 44 -8.84 -23.16 -2.47
C ILE A 44 -9.32 -24.33 -3.36
N VAL A 45 -8.44 -24.88 -4.21
CA VAL A 45 -8.78 -25.95 -5.15
C VAL A 45 -8.85 -27.32 -4.47
N PHE A 46 -7.82 -27.66 -3.69
CA PHE A 46 -7.65 -29.03 -3.19
C PHE A 46 -8.12 -29.25 -1.75
N VAL A 47 -8.30 -28.19 -0.95
CA VAL A 47 -8.77 -28.33 0.44
C VAL A 47 -10.20 -27.81 0.58
N GLN A 48 -10.50 -26.62 0.06
CA GLN A 48 -11.85 -26.07 0.13
C GLN A 48 -12.79 -26.63 -0.96
N HIS A 49 -12.25 -27.17 -2.05
CA HIS A 49 -12.99 -27.61 -3.22
C HIS A 49 -13.97 -26.55 -3.76
N LYS A 50 -13.65 -25.26 -3.55
CA LYS A 50 -14.55 -24.14 -3.89
C LYS A 50 -14.58 -23.86 -5.40
N TYR A 51 -13.46 -24.08 -6.07
CA TYR A 51 -13.31 -23.90 -7.52
C TYR A 51 -12.55 -25.07 -8.11
N ALA A 52 -12.90 -25.44 -9.35
CA ALA A 52 -12.12 -26.40 -10.13
C ALA A 52 -10.78 -25.78 -10.58
N PHE A 53 -9.76 -26.62 -10.70
CA PHE A 53 -8.40 -26.21 -11.10
C PHE A 53 -8.39 -25.37 -12.37
N GLY A 54 -9.05 -25.83 -13.44
CA GLY A 54 -9.09 -25.14 -14.73
C GLY A 54 -9.84 -23.80 -14.71
N VAL A 55 -10.72 -23.59 -13.73
CA VAL A 55 -11.48 -22.34 -13.57
C VAL A 55 -10.65 -21.30 -12.81
N LEU A 56 -9.90 -21.70 -11.78
CA LEU A 56 -9.12 -20.78 -10.96
C LEU A 56 -7.72 -20.48 -11.54
N LEU A 57 -7.19 -21.36 -12.41
CA LEU A 57 -5.85 -21.20 -12.97
C LEU A 57 -5.68 -19.88 -13.76
N PRO A 58 -6.62 -19.46 -14.64
CA PRO A 58 -6.52 -18.16 -15.32
C PRO A 58 -6.43 -16.98 -14.35
N ASP A 59 -7.22 -16.99 -13.26
CA ASP A 59 -7.20 -15.94 -12.23
C ASP A 59 -5.86 -15.87 -11.50
N LEU A 60 -5.25 -17.03 -11.21
CA LEU A 60 -3.91 -17.11 -10.65
C LEU A 60 -2.90 -16.48 -11.63
N LEU A 61 -2.94 -16.87 -12.91
CA LEU A 61 -2.02 -16.37 -13.92
C LEU A 61 -2.14 -14.85 -14.08
N HIS A 62 -3.36 -14.33 -14.24
CA HIS A 62 -3.60 -12.89 -14.33
C HIS A 62 -3.06 -12.13 -13.10
N SER A 63 -3.22 -12.70 -11.91
CA SER A 63 -2.70 -12.09 -10.68
C SER A 63 -1.16 -12.15 -10.60
N LEU A 64 -0.55 -13.25 -11.07
CA LEU A 64 0.91 -13.40 -11.12
C LEU A 64 1.56 -12.47 -12.16
N THR A 65 0.86 -12.17 -13.26
CA THR A 65 1.32 -11.24 -14.30
C THR A 65 0.94 -9.78 -14.02
N TYR A 66 0.29 -9.49 -12.90
CA TYR A 66 -0.23 -8.16 -12.54
C TYR A 66 -1.19 -7.58 -13.58
N THR A 67 -1.97 -8.43 -14.25
CA THR A 67 -2.91 -8.05 -15.30
C THR A 67 -4.38 -8.25 -14.92
N PHE A 68 -4.69 -8.72 -13.71
CA PHE A 68 -6.06 -9.03 -13.31
C PHE A 68 -7.00 -7.83 -13.49
N ASN A 69 -6.57 -6.65 -13.06
CA ASN A 69 -7.35 -5.42 -13.14
C ASN A 69 -7.66 -4.97 -14.58
N PHE A 70 -6.89 -5.41 -15.58
CA PHE A 70 -7.14 -5.08 -17.00
C PHE A 70 -8.15 -6.03 -17.65
N PHE A 71 -8.18 -7.29 -17.22
CA PHE A 71 -9.05 -8.30 -17.80
C PHE A 71 -10.37 -8.48 -17.06
N HIS A 72 -10.48 -7.99 -15.81
CA HIS A 72 -11.67 -8.12 -14.99
C HIS A 72 -12.37 -6.80 -14.72
N PRO A 73 -13.72 -6.78 -14.66
CA PRO A 73 -14.46 -5.60 -14.30
C PRO A 73 -14.03 -5.05 -12.93
N ARG A 74 -14.02 -3.72 -12.78
CA ARG A 74 -13.53 -3.03 -11.58
C ARG A 74 -14.21 -3.37 -10.26
N LEU A 75 -15.38 -4.02 -10.29
CA LEU A 75 -16.08 -4.46 -9.07
C LEU A 75 -15.59 -5.83 -8.61
N VAL A 76 -14.95 -6.60 -9.50
CA VAL A 76 -14.41 -7.93 -9.20
C VAL A 76 -13.04 -7.79 -8.53
N LEU A 77 -12.83 -8.59 -7.50
CA LEU A 77 -11.55 -8.71 -6.80
C LEU A 77 -10.85 -9.99 -7.26
N PRO A 78 -9.50 -10.03 -7.25
CA PRO A 78 -8.77 -11.26 -7.55
C PRO A 78 -9.23 -12.41 -6.65
N THR A 79 -9.66 -13.51 -7.26
CA THR A 79 -10.30 -14.62 -6.56
C THR A 79 -9.34 -15.34 -5.61
N VAL A 80 -8.07 -15.48 -6.02
CA VAL A 80 -7.04 -16.18 -5.21
C VAL A 80 -6.66 -15.37 -3.97
N ASN A 81 -6.44 -14.07 -4.14
CA ASN A 81 -6.16 -13.17 -3.03
C ASN A 81 -6.78 -11.79 -3.28
N PRO A 82 -7.85 -11.43 -2.55
CA PRO A 82 -8.59 -10.21 -2.83
C PRO A 82 -7.77 -8.96 -2.58
N VAL A 83 -6.63 -9.00 -1.89
CA VAL A 83 -5.80 -7.81 -1.68
C VAL A 83 -5.00 -7.46 -2.93
N ALA A 84 -4.69 -8.43 -3.80
CA ALA A 84 -3.72 -8.30 -4.89
C ALA A 84 -4.06 -7.19 -5.90
N TRP A 85 -5.32 -6.75 -6.00
CA TRP A 85 -5.72 -5.67 -6.91
C TRP A 85 -4.90 -4.40 -6.70
N SER A 86 -4.58 -4.03 -5.45
CA SER A 86 -3.84 -2.79 -5.18
C SER A 86 -2.35 -2.92 -5.46
N LEU A 87 -1.81 -4.14 -5.41
CA LEU A 87 -0.42 -4.42 -5.77
C LEU A 87 -0.18 -4.18 -7.26
N GLU A 88 -1.15 -4.53 -8.12
CA GLU A 88 -1.07 -4.22 -9.55
C GLU A 88 -1.05 -2.70 -9.81
N ILE A 89 -1.84 -1.93 -9.06
CA ILE A 89 -1.81 -0.46 -9.12
C ILE A 89 -0.43 0.08 -8.71
N GLU A 90 0.19 -0.53 -7.72
CA GLU A 90 1.54 -0.18 -7.28
C GLU A 90 2.59 -0.46 -8.38
N VAL A 91 2.47 -1.57 -9.11
CA VAL A 91 3.31 -1.89 -10.28
C VAL A 91 3.12 -0.87 -11.40
N GLN A 92 1.87 -0.52 -11.73
CA GLN A 92 1.58 0.56 -12.70
C GLN A 92 2.24 1.87 -12.29
N PHE A 93 2.14 2.23 -11.00
CA PHE A 93 2.82 3.39 -10.47
C PHE A 93 4.33 3.27 -10.58
N TYR A 94 4.95 2.12 -10.32
CA TYR A 94 6.41 1.98 -10.43
C TYR A 94 6.95 2.21 -11.83
N ILE A 95 6.22 1.72 -12.83
CA ILE A 95 6.55 1.96 -14.24
C ILE A 95 6.46 3.46 -14.54
N LEU A 96 5.35 4.10 -14.15
CA LEU A 96 5.07 5.50 -14.43
C LEU A 96 5.84 6.49 -13.53
N ALA A 97 6.33 6.07 -12.36
CA ALA A 97 6.94 6.95 -11.37
C ALA A 97 8.16 7.69 -11.92
N THR A 98 8.88 7.08 -12.85
CA THR A 98 10.04 7.69 -13.53
C THR A 98 9.62 8.86 -14.42
N LEU A 99 8.56 8.67 -15.22
CA LEU A 99 7.96 9.68 -16.09
C LEU A 99 7.32 10.79 -15.27
N LEU A 100 6.53 10.43 -14.24
CA LEU A 100 5.91 11.40 -13.33
C LEU A 100 6.97 12.23 -12.60
N ALA A 101 8.05 11.60 -12.12
CA ALA A 101 9.12 12.33 -11.44
C ALA A 101 9.83 13.29 -12.39
N ALA A 102 10.09 12.88 -13.64
CA ALA A 102 10.64 13.78 -14.65
C ALA A 102 9.68 14.93 -14.98
N ALA A 103 8.38 14.66 -15.13
CA ALA A 103 7.37 15.68 -15.45
C ALA A 103 7.23 16.74 -14.35
N PHE A 104 7.22 16.34 -13.08
CA PHE A 104 7.02 17.26 -11.97
C PHE A 104 8.31 17.88 -11.43
N PHE A 105 9.38 17.11 -11.24
CA PHE A 105 10.60 17.60 -10.59
C PHE A 105 11.59 18.30 -11.53
N LYS A 106 11.41 18.24 -12.85
CA LYS A 106 12.26 19.00 -13.80
C LYS A 106 12.07 20.52 -13.71
N SER A 107 10.95 21.00 -13.17
CA SER A 107 10.69 22.42 -12.98
C SER A 107 11.60 23.02 -11.90
N THR A 108 12.34 24.08 -12.24
CA THR A 108 13.26 24.79 -11.35
C THR A 108 12.53 25.54 -10.23
N SER A 109 11.43 26.23 -10.56
CA SER A 109 10.62 26.94 -9.57
C SER A 109 9.85 25.99 -8.66
N THR A 110 10.06 26.15 -7.34
CA THR A 110 9.36 25.40 -6.29
C THR A 110 7.85 25.65 -6.30
N VAL A 111 7.43 26.90 -6.52
CA VAL A 111 6.00 27.25 -6.58
C VAL A 111 5.34 26.55 -7.77
N THR A 112 5.91 26.70 -8.98
CA THR A 112 5.38 26.07 -10.20
C THR A 112 5.27 24.57 -10.07
N ARG A 113 6.28 23.92 -9.48
CA ARG A 113 6.29 22.47 -9.25
C ARG A 113 5.16 22.01 -8.33
N ARG A 114 5.01 22.65 -7.16
CA ARG A 114 3.97 22.31 -6.19
C ARG A 114 2.57 22.55 -6.75
N THR A 115 2.38 23.69 -7.42
CA THR A 115 1.10 24.04 -8.06
C THR A 115 0.74 23.00 -9.12
N LYS A 116 1.69 22.58 -9.96
CA LYS A 116 1.45 21.50 -10.96
C LYS A 116 1.04 20.17 -10.31
N ILE A 117 1.70 19.77 -9.22
CA ILE A 117 1.36 18.54 -8.49
C ILE A 117 -0.06 18.62 -7.92
N ILE A 118 -0.39 19.73 -7.25
CA ILE A 118 -1.71 19.95 -6.64
C ILE A 118 -2.80 20.00 -7.72
N GLN A 119 -2.58 20.79 -8.78
CA GLN A 119 -3.52 20.88 -9.91
C GLN A 119 -3.75 19.52 -10.56
N SER A 120 -2.69 18.73 -10.75
CA SER A 120 -2.82 17.38 -11.31
C SER A 120 -3.63 16.46 -10.40
N ALA A 121 -3.38 16.50 -9.08
CA ALA A 121 -4.14 15.70 -8.13
C ALA A 121 -5.63 16.06 -8.14
N VAL A 122 -5.96 17.36 -8.12
CA VAL A 122 -7.34 17.86 -8.20
C VAL A 122 -7.98 17.51 -9.54
N LEU A 123 -7.23 17.62 -10.65
CA LEU A 123 -7.71 17.26 -11.99
C LEU A 123 -8.10 15.78 -12.06
N PHE A 124 -7.26 14.86 -11.56
CA PHE A 124 -7.61 13.44 -11.57
C PHE A 124 -8.79 13.10 -10.66
N ILE A 125 -8.94 13.81 -9.53
CA ILE A 125 -10.13 13.69 -8.67
C ILE A 125 -11.39 14.16 -9.42
N LEU A 126 -11.29 15.28 -10.13
CA LEU A 126 -12.38 15.82 -10.95
C LEU A 126 -12.75 14.86 -12.08
N LEU A 127 -11.78 14.39 -12.86
CA LEU A 127 -12.00 13.44 -13.94
C LEU A 127 -12.66 12.16 -13.41
N LYS A 128 -12.17 11.61 -12.29
CA LYS A 128 -12.75 10.42 -11.65
C LYS A 128 -14.21 10.62 -11.22
N SER A 129 -14.60 11.86 -10.91
CA SER A 129 -15.96 12.21 -10.52
C SER A 129 -16.92 12.19 -11.71
N PHE A 130 -16.42 12.44 -12.92
CA PHE A 130 -17.20 12.39 -14.17
C PHE A 130 -17.15 11.02 -14.86
N TYR A 131 -15.99 10.37 -14.86
CA TYR A 131 -15.78 9.12 -15.58
C TYR A 131 -14.95 8.15 -14.76
N GLN A 132 -15.49 6.94 -14.64
CA GLN A 132 -14.82 5.81 -14.01
C GLN A 132 -14.64 4.72 -15.06
N PRO A 133 -13.39 4.41 -15.46
CA PRO A 133 -13.12 3.34 -16.40
C PRO A 133 -13.70 2.00 -15.93
N PRO A 134 -14.06 1.09 -16.84
CA PRO A 134 -14.59 -0.23 -16.48
C PRO A 134 -13.59 -1.12 -15.72
N PHE A 135 -12.31 -0.76 -15.76
CA PHE A 135 -11.18 -1.46 -15.17
C PHE A 135 -10.53 -0.63 -14.04
N ARG A 136 -9.90 -1.28 -13.05
CA ARG A 136 -9.16 -0.56 -12.01
C ARG A 136 -7.79 -0.15 -12.54
N LEU A 137 -7.51 1.15 -12.53
CA LEU A 137 -6.28 1.71 -13.05
C LEU A 137 -5.65 2.67 -12.04
N LEU A 138 -4.37 2.99 -12.23
CA LEU A 138 -3.68 4.03 -11.47
C LEU A 138 -4.45 5.35 -11.47
N TYR A 139 -5.21 5.62 -12.53
CA TYR A 139 -6.18 6.71 -12.65
C TYR A 139 -7.01 6.94 -11.37
N ASP A 140 -7.49 5.88 -10.73
CA ASP A 140 -8.36 5.98 -9.55
C ASP A 140 -7.63 6.44 -8.28
N GLN A 141 -6.29 6.29 -8.24
CA GLN A 141 -5.45 6.37 -7.05
C GLN A 141 -4.27 7.35 -7.19
N VAL A 142 -4.05 7.91 -8.38
CA VAL A 142 -2.88 8.76 -8.69
C VAL A 142 -2.76 9.96 -7.76
N GLN A 143 -3.87 10.52 -7.30
CA GLN A 143 -3.90 11.62 -6.33
C GLN A 143 -3.14 11.29 -5.04
N TYR A 144 -3.21 10.06 -4.54
CA TYR A 144 -2.48 9.66 -3.32
C TYR A 144 -0.96 9.62 -3.56
N PHE A 145 -0.55 9.15 -4.73
CA PHE A 145 0.86 9.16 -5.12
C PHE A 145 1.40 10.58 -5.32
N LEU A 146 0.59 11.48 -5.89
CA LEU A 146 0.93 12.89 -6.06
C LEU A 146 1.04 13.63 -4.73
N ILE A 147 0.18 13.34 -3.75
CA ILE A 147 0.34 13.81 -2.36
C ILE A 147 1.68 13.32 -1.79
N GLY A 148 2.06 12.07 -2.06
CA GLY A 148 3.39 11.55 -1.70
C GLY A 148 4.55 12.29 -2.37
N PHE A 149 4.39 12.74 -3.62
CA PHE A 149 5.38 13.57 -4.33
C PHE A 149 5.48 14.96 -3.70
N LEU A 150 4.36 15.58 -3.34
CA LEU A 150 4.31 16.86 -2.65
C LEU A 150 5.01 16.79 -1.28
N LEU A 151 4.76 15.72 -0.51
CA LEU A 151 5.45 15.50 0.77
C LEU A 151 6.95 15.26 0.59
N ALA A 152 7.36 14.53 -0.45
CA ALA A 152 8.78 14.33 -0.75
C ALA A 152 9.46 15.66 -1.14
N ASP A 153 8.77 16.52 -1.87
CA ASP A 153 9.23 17.88 -2.19
C ASP A 153 9.41 18.73 -0.92
N LEU A 154 8.39 18.78 -0.07
CA LEU A 154 8.42 19.52 1.19
C LEU A 154 9.51 19.01 2.14
N TYR A 155 9.81 17.72 2.10
CA TYR A 155 10.87 17.12 2.91
C TYR A 155 12.27 17.54 2.44
N LEU A 156 12.47 17.74 1.14
CA LEU A 156 13.75 18.16 0.56
C LEU A 156 13.93 19.67 0.51
N VAL A 157 12.85 20.40 0.26
CA VAL A 157 12.80 21.86 0.18
C VAL A 157 11.71 22.35 1.15
N PRO A 158 12.00 22.48 2.45
CA PRO A 158 11.01 22.84 3.44
C PRO A 158 10.34 24.18 3.17
N MET A 159 9.09 24.32 3.61
CA MET A 159 8.47 25.63 3.77
C MET A 159 8.80 26.17 5.16
N ASN A 160 8.95 27.49 5.28
CA ASN A 160 9.06 28.18 6.56
C ASN A 160 7.69 28.26 7.26
N LEU A 161 7.04 27.11 7.46
CA LEU A 161 5.75 27.02 8.12
C LEU A 161 5.98 26.61 9.58
N HIS A 162 5.81 27.56 10.50
CA HIS A 162 5.86 27.28 11.93
C HIS A 162 4.46 26.86 12.43
N ILE A 163 4.30 25.60 12.82
CA ILE A 163 3.06 25.10 13.44
C ILE A 163 3.31 24.95 14.94
N ASN A 164 2.41 25.47 15.77
CA ASN A 164 2.44 25.23 17.21
C ASN A 164 2.42 23.71 17.51
N PRO A 165 3.36 23.16 18.28
CA PRO A 165 3.44 21.73 18.57
C PRO A 165 2.16 21.12 19.16
N ARG A 166 1.43 21.87 20.00
CA ARG A 166 0.17 21.40 20.59
C ARG A 166 -0.94 21.29 19.54
N LEU A 167 -1.04 22.30 18.67
CA LEU A 167 -1.98 22.27 17.55
C LEU A 167 -1.64 21.13 16.59
N ALA A 168 -0.36 20.93 16.29
CA ALA A 168 0.08 19.83 15.44
C ALA A 168 -0.26 18.46 16.07
N ALA A 169 -0.06 18.30 17.38
CA ALA A 169 -0.45 17.09 18.11
C ALA A 169 -1.95 16.81 17.96
N LEU A 170 -2.78 17.83 18.23
CA LEU A 170 -4.24 17.75 18.08
C LEU A 170 -4.67 17.44 16.64
N LEU A 171 -4.15 18.18 15.66
CA LEU A 171 -4.48 18.00 14.24
C LEU A 171 -4.13 16.59 13.77
N GLY A 172 -2.94 16.07 14.12
CA GLY A 172 -2.57 14.70 13.76
C GLY A 172 -3.52 13.66 14.39
N GLY A 173 -4.00 13.89 15.61
CA GLY A 173 -4.95 13.00 16.29
C GLY A 173 -6.32 13.02 15.65
N ILE A 174 -6.83 14.23 15.36
CA ILE A 174 -8.11 14.42 14.65
C ILE A 174 -8.03 13.79 13.26
N MET A 175 -6.97 14.05 12.48
CA MET A 175 -6.82 13.46 11.14
C MET A 175 -6.68 11.94 11.20
N LEU A 176 -5.92 11.40 12.16
CA LEU A 176 -5.79 9.96 12.35
C LEU A 176 -7.14 9.30 12.61
N PHE A 177 -8.02 9.91 13.42
CA PHE A 177 -9.36 9.41 13.66
C PHE A 177 -10.31 9.64 12.46
N ALA A 178 -10.27 10.83 11.86
CA ALA A 178 -11.15 11.21 10.75
C ALA A 178 -10.98 10.33 9.51
N ILE A 179 -9.77 9.82 9.24
CA ILE A 179 -9.52 8.87 8.15
C ILE A 179 -10.35 7.58 8.33
N TRP A 180 -10.62 7.14 9.55
CA TRP A 180 -11.45 5.94 9.81
C TRP A 180 -12.95 6.23 9.73
N LEU A 181 -13.36 7.48 9.96
CA LEU A 181 -14.74 7.92 9.74
C LEU A 181 -15.03 8.19 8.26
N TYR A 182 -14.00 8.23 7.42
CA TYR A 182 -14.17 8.38 5.99
C TYR A 182 -14.88 7.14 5.43
N ALA A 183 -16.18 7.29 5.23
CA ALA A 183 -16.99 6.34 4.49
C ALA A 183 -17.12 6.87 3.05
N PRO A 184 -16.43 6.28 2.06
CA PRO A 184 -16.72 6.60 0.67
C PRO A 184 -18.18 6.24 0.43
N SER A 185 -19.04 7.25 0.28
CA SER A 185 -20.43 6.97 -0.05
C SER A 185 -20.43 6.36 -1.45
N GLY A 186 -21.12 5.22 -1.63
CA GLY A 186 -21.40 4.64 -2.95
C GLY A 186 -22.33 5.52 -3.80
N SER A 187 -22.35 6.81 -3.51
CA SER A 187 -23.15 7.82 -4.15
C SER A 187 -22.73 7.94 -5.60
N LYS A 188 -23.73 7.95 -6.48
CA LYS A 188 -23.55 8.25 -7.89
C LYS A 188 -23.50 9.76 -8.16
N ASN A 189 -23.69 10.60 -7.13
CA ASN A 189 -23.60 12.04 -7.27
C ASN A 189 -22.14 12.48 -7.43
N TRP A 190 -21.80 12.99 -8.61
CA TRP A 190 -20.45 13.44 -8.96
C TRP A 190 -19.88 14.44 -7.94
N PHE A 191 -20.71 15.34 -7.40
CA PHE A 191 -20.26 16.36 -6.45
C PHE A 191 -19.83 15.71 -5.13
N GLN A 192 -20.58 14.73 -4.64
CA GLN A 192 -20.20 13.99 -3.45
C GLN A 192 -18.90 13.19 -3.69
N VAL A 193 -18.80 12.50 -4.82
CA VAL A 193 -17.56 11.77 -5.20
C VAL A 193 -16.36 12.71 -5.26
N PHE A 194 -16.54 13.93 -5.78
CA PHE A 194 -15.50 14.95 -5.84
C PHE A 194 -15.07 15.43 -4.45
N ILE A 195 -16.02 15.82 -3.59
CA ILE A 195 -15.74 16.28 -2.23
C ILE A 195 -15.05 15.19 -1.41
N TRP A 196 -15.56 13.96 -1.47
CA TRP A 196 -14.91 12.81 -0.81
C TRP A 196 -13.54 12.51 -1.40
N GLY A 197 -13.39 12.67 -2.72
CA GLY A 197 -12.12 12.51 -3.42
C GLY A 197 -11.07 13.55 -3.01
N LEU A 198 -11.48 14.75 -2.60
CA LEU A 198 -10.59 15.78 -2.04
C LEU A 198 -10.27 15.55 -0.56
N ALA A 199 -11.28 15.18 0.23
CA ALA A 199 -11.17 15.07 1.68
C ALA A 199 -10.08 14.09 2.12
N LEU A 200 -10.08 12.87 1.58
CA LEU A 200 -9.16 11.82 2.04
C LEU A 200 -7.68 12.11 1.71
N PRO A 201 -7.28 12.47 0.47
CA PRO A 201 -5.90 12.88 0.18
C PRO A 201 -5.45 14.08 1.04
N PHE A 202 -6.34 15.02 1.32
CA PHE A 202 -6.04 16.17 2.19
C PHE A 202 -5.80 15.77 3.65
N MET A 203 -6.64 14.90 4.21
CA MET A 203 -6.45 14.34 5.56
C MET A 203 -5.13 13.56 5.66
N ILE A 204 -4.83 12.72 4.67
CA ILE A 204 -3.57 11.96 4.59
C ILE A 204 -2.38 12.91 4.49
N PHE A 205 -2.48 13.97 3.68
CA PHE A 205 -1.44 14.99 3.55
C PHE A 205 -1.14 15.65 4.90
N ILE A 206 -2.17 16.11 5.63
CA ILE A 206 -1.98 16.75 6.94
C ILE A 206 -1.35 15.76 7.93
N LEU A 207 -1.88 14.53 8.01
CA LEU A 207 -1.37 13.51 8.93
C LEU A 207 0.13 13.25 8.69
N TYR A 208 0.52 13.05 7.43
CA TYR A 208 1.92 12.81 7.08
C TYR A 208 2.79 14.04 7.25
N TYR A 209 2.30 15.23 6.91
CA TYR A 209 3.02 16.47 7.13
C TYR A 209 3.36 16.64 8.62
N VAL A 210 2.33 16.57 9.48
CA VAL A 210 2.51 16.68 10.92
C VAL A 210 3.46 15.59 11.45
N THR A 211 3.34 14.36 10.95
CA THR A 211 4.22 13.24 11.37
C THR A 211 5.69 13.47 11.00
N LEU A 212 5.96 14.05 9.83
CA LEU A 212 7.33 14.25 9.34
C LEU A 212 8.00 15.50 9.96
N PHE A 213 7.24 16.57 10.18
CA PHE A 213 7.79 17.88 10.53
C PHE A 213 7.58 18.31 11.99
N THR A 214 6.86 17.52 12.81
CA THR A 214 6.64 17.87 14.23
C THR A 214 7.21 16.81 15.20
N PRO A 215 7.76 17.22 16.36
CA PRO A 215 8.50 16.32 17.23
C PRO A 215 7.62 15.25 17.88
N PHE A 216 6.39 15.58 18.29
CA PHE A 216 5.50 14.65 18.98
C PHE A 216 5.16 13.43 18.13
N TRP A 217 4.57 13.65 16.95
CA TRP A 217 4.16 12.55 16.07
C TRP A 217 5.35 11.80 15.49
N LYS A 218 6.45 12.49 15.20
CA LYS A 218 7.70 11.84 14.82
C LYS A 218 8.18 10.88 15.92
N ALA A 219 8.14 11.27 17.18
CA ALA A 219 8.53 10.42 18.30
C ALA A 219 7.58 9.21 18.45
N VAL A 220 6.27 9.41 18.33
CA VAL A 220 5.27 8.33 18.37
C VAL A 220 5.54 7.30 17.27
N PHE A 221 5.59 7.73 16.01
CA PHE A 221 5.77 6.83 14.86
C PHE A 221 7.19 6.27 14.71
N SER A 222 8.18 6.84 15.40
CA SER A 222 9.55 6.29 15.46
C SER A 222 9.73 5.20 16.53
N LYS A 223 8.69 4.89 17.33
CA LYS A 223 8.76 3.79 18.31
C LYS A 223 9.07 2.46 17.62
N ARG A 224 10.00 1.70 18.20
CA ARG A 224 10.51 0.43 17.63
C ARG A 224 9.41 -0.53 17.21
N ILE A 225 8.36 -0.68 18.02
CA ILE A 225 7.23 -1.57 17.72
C ILE A 225 6.54 -1.15 16.41
N LEU A 226 6.18 0.13 16.28
CA LEU A 226 5.51 0.66 15.09
C LEU A 226 6.40 0.58 13.84
N VAL A 227 7.68 0.91 13.97
CA VAL A 227 8.65 0.77 12.87
C VAL A 227 8.80 -0.70 12.46
N THR A 228 8.79 -1.63 13.41
CA THR A 228 8.92 -3.07 13.13
C THR A 228 7.66 -3.59 12.43
N ILE A 229 6.47 -3.27 12.94
CA ILE A 229 5.19 -3.62 12.29
C ILE A 229 5.12 -3.00 10.89
N GLY A 230 5.53 -1.73 10.75
CA GLY A 230 5.63 -1.06 9.45
C GLY A 230 6.63 -1.72 8.50
N GLY A 231 7.71 -2.32 9.02
CA GLY A 231 8.65 -3.11 8.22
C GLY A 231 8.05 -4.41 7.68
N MET A 232 7.11 -5.01 8.41
CA MET A 232 6.39 -6.24 8.06
C MET A 232 5.07 -5.99 7.32
N CYS A 233 4.75 -4.73 7.00
CA CYS A 233 3.44 -4.34 6.48
C CYS A 233 3.05 -5.09 5.21
N TYR A 234 4.04 -5.43 4.37
CA TYR A 234 3.82 -6.17 3.14
C TYR A 234 3.36 -7.61 3.41
N THR A 235 4.07 -8.35 4.28
CA THR A 235 3.61 -9.66 4.76
C THR A 235 2.21 -9.59 5.36
N ILE A 236 1.96 -8.66 6.29
CA ILE A 236 0.64 -8.50 6.93
C ILE A 236 -0.44 -8.27 5.86
N TYR A 237 -0.19 -7.34 4.93
CA TYR A 237 -1.08 -7.04 3.82
C TYR A 237 -1.37 -8.27 2.94
N LEU A 238 -0.38 -9.11 2.67
CA LEU A 238 -0.52 -10.24 1.76
C LEU A 238 -1.39 -11.37 2.35
N ILE A 239 -1.31 -11.62 3.66
CA ILE A 239 -1.96 -12.80 4.28
C ILE A 239 -3.15 -12.47 5.19
N HIS A 240 -3.36 -11.20 5.58
CA HIS A 240 -4.39 -10.86 6.58
C HIS A 240 -5.79 -11.31 6.17
N CYS A 241 -6.24 -11.08 4.93
CA CYS A 241 -7.59 -11.48 4.51
C CYS A 241 -7.82 -12.98 4.65
N SER A 242 -6.84 -13.81 4.26
CA SER A 242 -6.93 -15.26 4.35
C SER A 242 -6.98 -15.74 5.80
N ILE A 243 -6.15 -15.16 6.67
CA ILE A 243 -6.17 -15.46 8.11
C ILE A 243 -7.51 -15.04 8.72
N ILE A 244 -7.96 -13.81 8.47
CA ILE A 244 -9.24 -13.28 8.95
C ILE A 244 -10.37 -14.23 8.56
N PHE A 245 -10.43 -14.65 7.30
CA PHE A 245 -11.47 -15.56 6.81
C PHE A 245 -11.45 -16.92 7.54
N ILE A 246 -10.28 -17.54 7.68
CA ILE A 246 -10.14 -18.84 8.34
C ILE A 246 -10.52 -18.74 9.83
N VAL A 247 -9.99 -17.74 10.54
CA VAL A 247 -10.21 -17.53 11.97
C VAL A 247 -11.67 -17.19 12.25
N LEU A 248 -12.25 -16.24 11.51
CA LEU A 248 -13.65 -15.87 11.70
C LEU A 248 -14.59 -17.03 11.40
N ASN A 249 -14.42 -17.77 10.29
CA ASN A 249 -15.29 -18.92 10.00
C ASN A 249 -15.23 -20.01 11.08
N SER A 250 -14.09 -20.14 11.76
CA SER A 250 -13.90 -21.11 12.84
C SER A 250 -14.54 -20.63 14.16
N ILE A 251 -14.45 -19.34 14.48
CA ILE A 251 -14.79 -18.82 15.81
C ILE A 251 -16.16 -18.11 15.85
N MET A 252 -16.68 -17.62 14.72
CA MET A 252 -17.97 -16.87 14.67
C MET A 252 -19.18 -17.66 15.17
N ARG A 253 -19.08 -19.00 15.25
CA ARG A 253 -20.13 -19.87 15.79
C ARG A 253 -20.24 -19.75 17.32
N TYR A 254 -19.19 -19.28 17.99
CA TYR A 254 -19.16 -19.15 19.45
C TYR A 254 -19.56 -17.73 19.87
N ARG A 255 -20.49 -17.64 20.82
CA ARG A 255 -20.85 -16.38 21.50
C ARG A 255 -20.20 -16.37 22.87
N PHE A 256 -19.27 -15.44 23.10
CA PHE A 256 -18.57 -15.29 24.40
C PHE A 256 -19.43 -14.62 25.48
N SER A 257 -20.39 -13.79 25.07
CA SER A 257 -21.30 -13.07 25.96
C SER A 257 -22.66 -12.83 25.30
N LYS A 258 -23.65 -12.39 26.09
CA LYS A 258 -24.94 -11.88 25.58
C LYS A 258 -24.79 -10.52 24.89
N TRP A 259 -23.75 -9.76 25.24
CA TRP A 259 -23.51 -8.42 24.72
C TRP A 259 -22.83 -8.46 23.34
N TYR A 260 -23.52 -7.94 22.31
CA TYR A 260 -23.00 -7.91 20.94
C TYR A 260 -21.66 -7.17 20.81
N ALA A 261 -21.57 -5.97 21.40
CA ALA A 261 -20.35 -5.16 21.34
C ALA A 261 -19.14 -5.88 21.95
N PHE A 262 -19.33 -6.57 23.07
CA PHE A 262 -18.27 -7.34 23.71
C PHE A 262 -17.79 -8.49 22.81
N ASN A 263 -18.71 -9.26 22.22
CA ASN A 263 -18.33 -10.33 21.29
C ASN A 263 -17.55 -9.80 20.10
N TRP A 264 -17.99 -8.66 19.53
CA TRP A 264 -17.34 -8.07 18.37
C TRP A 264 -15.92 -7.59 18.70
N VAL A 265 -15.75 -6.89 19.82
CA VAL A 265 -14.43 -6.43 20.29
C VAL A 265 -13.52 -7.63 20.59
N ALA A 266 -14.02 -8.66 21.28
CA ALA A 266 -13.25 -9.87 21.58
C ALA A 266 -12.79 -10.58 20.29
N LEU A 267 -13.69 -10.76 19.31
CA LEU A 267 -13.37 -11.35 18.01
C LEU A 267 -12.33 -10.51 17.25
N ALA A 268 -12.50 -9.18 17.21
CA ALA A 268 -11.56 -8.29 16.55
C ALA A 268 -10.15 -8.38 17.16
N TRP A 269 -10.05 -8.45 18.49
CA TRP A 269 -8.77 -8.63 19.19
C TRP A 269 -8.13 -9.98 18.89
N ILE A 270 -8.90 -11.08 18.94
CA ILE A 270 -8.41 -12.42 18.61
C ILE A 270 -7.86 -12.46 17.18
N VAL A 271 -8.66 -11.98 16.22
CA VAL A 271 -8.29 -11.98 14.80
C VAL A 271 -7.05 -11.12 14.55
N MET A 272 -6.99 -9.92 15.14
CA MET A 272 -5.82 -9.04 15.02
C MET A 272 -4.57 -9.69 15.61
N PHE A 273 -4.66 -10.29 16.79
CA PHE A 273 -3.52 -10.93 17.44
C PHE A 273 -3.02 -12.13 16.64
N VAL A 274 -3.93 -13.02 16.20
CA VAL A 274 -3.58 -14.19 15.38
C VAL A 274 -2.98 -13.76 14.04
N THR A 275 -3.55 -12.73 13.41
CA THR A 275 -3.03 -12.18 12.14
C THR A 275 -1.61 -11.64 12.31
N LEU A 276 -1.35 -10.84 13.35
CA LEU A 276 -0.02 -10.32 13.62
C LEU A 276 0.97 -11.44 13.96
N LEU A 277 0.57 -12.41 14.78
CA LEU A 277 1.43 -13.52 15.19
C LEU A 277 1.87 -14.36 13.98
N ILE A 278 0.92 -14.79 13.15
CA ILE A 278 1.23 -15.56 11.93
C ILE A 278 2.07 -14.71 10.96
N SER A 279 1.75 -13.42 10.83
CA SER A 279 2.53 -12.51 9.98
C SER A 279 3.97 -12.35 10.44
N ILE A 280 4.24 -12.36 11.76
CA ILE A 280 5.60 -12.31 12.29
C ILE A 280 6.38 -13.56 11.86
N PHE A 281 5.79 -14.75 12.03
CA PHE A 281 6.44 -16.00 11.61
C PHE A 281 6.69 -16.04 10.10
N PHE A 282 5.69 -15.69 9.30
CA PHE A 282 5.82 -15.64 7.84
C PHE A 282 6.88 -14.61 7.41
N PHE A 283 6.90 -13.43 8.02
CA PHE A 283 7.88 -12.40 7.73
C PHE A 283 9.31 -12.89 8.00
N LEU A 284 9.55 -13.51 9.16
CA LEU A 284 10.88 -13.98 9.54
C LEU A 284 11.40 -15.10 8.63
N LEU A 285 10.52 -16.01 8.22
CA LEU A 285 10.87 -17.18 7.42
C LEU A 285 10.92 -16.89 5.91
N VAL A 286 10.05 -16.02 5.42
CA VAL A 286 9.85 -15.79 3.98
C VAL A 286 10.35 -14.42 3.56
N GLU A 287 9.74 -13.31 4.03
CA GLU A 287 10.07 -11.97 3.50
C GLU A 287 11.47 -11.48 3.90
N LYS A 288 11.87 -11.66 5.16
CA LYS A 288 13.12 -11.13 5.73
C LYS A 288 14.38 -11.60 4.98
N PRO A 289 14.53 -12.89 4.59
CA PRO A 289 15.63 -13.33 3.74
C PRO A 289 15.79 -12.54 2.43
N PHE A 290 14.68 -12.10 1.84
CA PHE A 290 14.66 -11.37 0.56
C PHE A 290 14.86 -9.85 0.72
N MET A 291 14.91 -9.32 1.95
CA MET A 291 15.16 -7.90 2.22
C MET A 291 16.63 -7.49 2.08
N GLU A 292 17.58 -8.43 2.14
CA GLU A 292 18.99 -8.11 1.99
C GLU A 292 19.33 -7.70 0.56
N LYS A 293 20.11 -6.62 0.38
CA LYS A 293 20.45 -6.05 -0.95
C LYS A 293 21.05 -7.04 -1.96
N ILE A 294 21.57 -8.19 -1.51
CA ILE A 294 22.35 -9.15 -2.31
C ILE A 294 21.92 -10.61 -2.03
N TRP A 295 20.69 -10.84 -1.57
CA TRP A 295 20.23 -12.20 -1.21
C TRP A 295 20.36 -13.21 -2.38
N TYR A 296 20.09 -12.78 -3.62
CA TYR A 296 20.13 -13.65 -4.80
C TYR A 296 21.53 -14.20 -5.09
N LYS A 297 22.60 -13.46 -4.75
CA LYS A 297 23.96 -13.98 -4.88
C LYS A 297 24.25 -15.01 -3.79
N LYS A 298 23.78 -14.80 -2.55
CA LYS A 298 23.97 -15.78 -1.46
C LYS A 298 23.34 -17.14 -1.79
N LEU A 299 22.14 -17.15 -2.39
CA LEU A 299 21.48 -18.38 -2.85
C LEU A 299 22.25 -19.10 -3.97
N LEU A 300 22.81 -18.35 -4.93
CA LEU A 300 23.69 -18.90 -5.98
C LEU A 300 25.01 -19.43 -5.42
N PHE A 301 25.59 -18.77 -4.41
CA PHE A 301 26.82 -19.22 -3.75
C PHE A 301 26.59 -20.41 -2.80
N GLN A 302 25.43 -20.52 -2.15
CA GLN A 302 25.06 -21.70 -1.35
C GLN A 302 24.84 -22.93 -2.25
N LYS A 303 24.19 -22.80 -3.41
CA LYS A 303 24.06 -23.90 -4.38
C LYS A 303 25.42 -24.43 -4.86
N ARG A 304 26.42 -23.57 -5.05
CA ARG A 304 27.79 -23.98 -5.43
C ARG A 304 28.57 -24.71 -4.32
N LYS A 305 28.18 -24.54 -3.05
CA LYS A 305 28.83 -25.19 -1.91
C LYS A 305 28.28 -26.60 -1.62
N HIS A 306 27.11 -26.94 -2.16
CA HIS A 306 26.50 -28.28 -2.09
C HIS A 306 26.73 -29.14 -3.35
N LEU A 307 27.42 -28.60 -4.36
CA LEU A 307 27.81 -29.29 -5.59
C LEU A 307 29.33 -29.57 -5.65
N LYS A 308 30.02 -29.49 -4.50
CA LYS A 308 31.38 -29.96 -4.25
C LYS A 308 31.34 -30.90 -3.06
#